data_AF-A0A067T439-F1
#
_entry.id   AF-A0A067T439-F1
#
_cell.length_a   1.000
_cell.length_b   1.000
_cell.length_c   1.000
_cell.angle_alpha   90.00
_cell.angle_beta   90.00
_cell.angle_gamma   90.00
#
_symmetry.space_group_name_H-M   'P 1'
#
loop_
_entity.id
_entity.type
_entity.pdbx_description
1 polymer ?
#
loop_
_entity_poly.entity_id
_entity_poly.type
_entity_poly.pdbx_seq_one_letter_code
_entity_poly.pdbx_strand_id
1 'polypeptide(L)'
;MMVRFLAIWFALSALGTIAHPVGVDTADDLVQTPGGLIPKSNTHLVPEGAKIIHTPTLVQLVRADGTVLHSTPVATSGQVSPLRNISGTPTSAARRALHSGWTAYSFWSPSSGPEISYFETTWTVPPAPTLWSGQLVYIFNGLEPSTTLAILQPVLQYGYSEAGGGIYWSIASWYVIGTTAYYTSAIEVQPGQTLRGVLDNSGTTTSGGILSSYMWYSYFEIDNVLNSNTLLILNTVDILHWACETLEIYTTTTASNLPAGTLAMSGIEIYTGNSQPSALNWLLTNDAADSIYIELVSTSSSNGELEIVFPIA
;
A
#
# COMPACT_ATOMS: atom_id res chain seq x y z
N MET A 1 -84.07 25.75 9.31
CA MET A 1 -84.33 24.34 8.99
C MET A 1 -83.16 23.54 9.54
N MET A 2 -83.43 22.61 10.46
CA MET A 2 -82.47 21.80 11.23
C MET A 2 -81.52 20.99 10.34
N VAL A 3 -80.25 20.85 10.74
CA VAL A 3 -79.59 19.54 10.99
C VAL A 3 -78.44 19.77 12.01
N ARG A 4 -78.44 18.99 13.10
CA ARG A 4 -77.33 18.84 14.06
C ARG A 4 -76.36 17.79 13.53
N PHE A 5 -75.04 17.92 13.73
CA PHE A 5 -74.18 16.77 14.01
C PHE A 5 -72.97 17.14 14.88
N LEU A 6 -72.63 16.14 15.69
CA LEU A 6 -71.66 15.99 16.76
C LEU A 6 -70.20 16.13 16.30
N ALA A 7 -69.32 16.74 17.10
CA ALA A 7 -67.87 16.51 16.97
C ALA A 7 -67.22 16.44 18.36
N ILE A 8 -66.49 15.33 18.53
CA ILE A 8 -65.87 14.79 19.73
C ILE A 8 -64.49 15.44 19.94
N TRP A 9 -64.13 15.67 21.20
CA TRP A 9 -62.78 16.06 21.62
C TRP A 9 -61.80 14.90 21.47
N PHE A 10 -60.65 15.13 20.85
CA PHE A 10 -59.42 14.40 21.12
C PHE A 10 -58.27 15.40 21.29
N ALA A 11 -57.70 15.40 22.50
CA ALA A 11 -56.46 16.09 22.81
C ALA A 11 -55.30 15.37 22.10
N LEU A 12 -54.52 16.10 21.32
CA LEU A 12 -53.30 15.59 20.72
C LEU A 12 -52.11 16.00 21.58
N SER A 13 -51.50 15.01 22.23
CA SER A 13 -50.26 15.12 22.98
C SER A 13 -49.11 15.46 22.03
N ALA A 14 -48.54 16.65 22.14
CA ALA A 14 -47.30 17.00 21.44
C ALA A 14 -46.10 16.41 22.21
N LEU A 15 -45.60 15.27 21.74
CA LEU A 15 -44.24 14.80 22.00
C LEU A 15 -43.51 14.83 20.67
N GLY A 16 -42.48 15.66 20.56
CA GLY A 16 -41.72 15.85 19.33
C GLY A 16 -40.37 16.50 19.59
N THR A 17 -39.46 15.66 20.12
CA THR A 17 -38.00 15.66 19.89
C THR A 17 -37.29 17.00 19.73
N ILE A 18 -36.47 17.34 20.73
CA ILE A 18 -35.32 18.24 20.56
C ILE A 18 -34.39 17.56 19.55
N ALA A 19 -34.39 18.05 18.30
CA ALA A 19 -33.33 17.72 17.36
C ALA A 19 -32.04 18.38 17.90
N HIS A 20 -31.14 17.56 18.43
CA HIS A 20 -29.77 17.99 18.61
C HIS A 20 -29.20 18.28 17.21
N PRO A 21 -28.48 19.39 17.02
CA PRO A 21 -27.73 19.57 15.79
C PRO A 21 -26.78 18.38 15.67
N VAL A 22 -26.91 17.65 14.55
CA VAL A 22 -25.88 16.71 14.12
C VAL A 22 -24.61 17.53 14.01
N GLY A 23 -23.72 17.37 14.98
CA GLY A 23 -22.35 17.82 14.87
C GLY A 23 -21.79 17.13 13.63
N VAL A 24 -21.58 17.92 12.58
CA VAL A 24 -20.80 17.50 11.43
C VAL A 24 -19.36 17.42 11.93
N ASP A 25 -18.95 16.23 12.36
CA ASP A 25 -17.55 15.93 12.67
C ASP A 25 -16.83 15.71 11.33
N THR A 26 -16.32 16.79 10.73
CA THR A 26 -15.79 16.84 9.35
C THR A 26 -14.30 16.54 9.22
N ALA A 27 -13.66 15.91 10.20
CA ALA A 27 -12.33 15.35 10.00
C ALA A 27 -12.48 13.84 9.83
N ASP A 28 -12.48 13.35 8.58
CA ASP A 28 -12.33 11.92 8.34
C ASP A 28 -10.97 11.50 8.94
N ASP A 29 -10.98 10.60 9.93
CA ASP A 29 -9.78 10.10 10.58
C ASP A 29 -8.81 9.58 9.50
N LEU A 30 -7.64 10.19 9.38
CA LEU A 30 -6.61 9.74 8.44
C LEU A 30 -5.75 8.65 9.08
N VAL A 31 -5.44 7.63 8.29
CA VAL A 31 -4.59 6.50 8.69
C VAL A 31 -3.36 6.45 7.81
N GLN A 32 -2.24 6.05 8.39
CA GLN A 32 -1.00 5.82 7.65
C GLN A 32 -1.10 4.48 6.93
N THR A 33 -0.89 4.50 5.62
CA THR A 33 -0.81 3.34 4.75
C THR A 33 0.56 3.32 4.07
N PRO A 34 1.01 2.18 3.55
CA PRO A 34 2.18 2.17 2.68
C PRO A 34 1.83 2.91 1.37
N GLY A 35 2.36 4.11 1.19
CA GLY A 35 1.95 5.08 0.17
C GLY A 35 1.30 6.36 0.71
N GLY A 36 1.15 6.52 2.03
CA GLY A 36 0.78 7.78 2.69
C GLY A 36 -0.54 7.78 3.46
N LEU A 37 -1.01 8.99 3.80
CA LEU A 37 -2.24 9.20 4.57
C LEU A 37 -3.49 9.01 3.70
N ILE A 38 -4.40 8.15 4.16
CA ILE A 38 -5.69 7.88 3.51
C ILE A 38 -6.80 7.99 4.54
N PRO A 39 -7.99 8.52 4.21
CA PRO A 39 -9.15 8.44 5.09
C PRO A 39 -9.44 7.00 5.49
N LYS A 40 -9.59 6.73 6.79
CA LYS A 40 -9.92 5.40 7.31
C LYS A 40 -11.16 4.81 6.63
N SER A 41 -12.14 5.66 6.33
CA SER A 41 -13.35 5.34 5.55
C SER A 41 -13.07 4.75 4.16
N ASN A 42 -11.91 5.06 3.58
CA ASN A 42 -11.44 4.59 2.28
C ASN A 42 -10.34 3.51 2.37
N THR A 43 -10.17 2.90 3.55
CA THR A 43 -9.27 1.75 3.74
C THR A 43 -10.09 0.49 3.93
N HIS A 44 -9.82 -0.53 3.14
CA HIS A 44 -10.68 -1.71 3.05
C HIS A 44 -9.88 -3.02 3.16
N LEU A 45 -10.23 -3.82 4.17
CA LEU A 45 -9.79 -5.22 4.24
C LEU A 45 -10.32 -5.99 3.03
N VAL A 46 -9.44 -6.71 2.35
CA VAL A 46 -9.74 -7.67 1.28
C VAL A 46 -9.95 -9.03 1.94
N PRO A 47 -11.19 -9.57 1.99
CA PRO A 47 -11.42 -10.90 2.54
C PRO A 47 -10.74 -11.97 1.68
N GLU A 48 -10.43 -13.12 2.29
CA GLU A 48 -9.87 -14.25 1.57
C GLU A 48 -10.74 -14.63 0.35
N GLY A 49 -10.09 -14.81 -0.80
CA GLY A 49 -10.75 -15.14 -2.07
C GLY A 49 -11.49 -13.97 -2.75
N ALA A 50 -11.53 -12.78 -2.14
CA ALA A 50 -12.00 -11.58 -2.82
C ALA A 50 -10.94 -11.06 -3.81
N LYS A 51 -11.38 -10.21 -4.74
CA LYS A 51 -10.52 -9.57 -5.73
C LYS A 51 -10.88 -8.10 -5.90
N ILE A 52 -9.88 -7.32 -6.29
CA ILE A 52 -10.04 -5.93 -6.67
C ILE A 52 -10.19 -5.87 -8.19
N ILE A 53 -11.17 -5.12 -8.68
CA ILE A 53 -11.38 -4.85 -10.10
C ILE A 53 -11.19 -3.35 -10.32
N HIS A 54 -10.13 -2.99 -11.02
CA HIS A 54 -9.80 -1.63 -11.43
C HIS A 54 -10.00 -1.48 -12.94
N THR A 55 -10.97 -0.64 -13.30
CA THR A 55 -11.29 -0.23 -14.67
C THR A 55 -10.93 1.25 -14.86
N PRO A 56 -10.96 1.83 -16.07
CA PRO A 56 -10.57 3.23 -16.27
C PRO A 56 -11.39 4.25 -15.47
N THR A 57 -12.57 3.88 -14.98
CA THR A 57 -13.49 4.80 -14.29
C THR A 57 -13.88 4.35 -12.88
N LEU A 58 -13.59 3.09 -12.51
CA LEU A 58 -14.11 2.50 -11.28
C LEU A 58 -13.14 1.49 -10.67
N VAL A 59 -13.04 1.50 -9.34
CA VAL A 59 -12.40 0.46 -8.53
C VAL A 59 -13.45 -0.23 -7.67
N GLN A 60 -13.46 -1.56 -7.68
CA GLN A 60 -14.39 -2.37 -6.88
C GLN A 60 -13.66 -3.45 -6.10
N LEU A 61 -14.09 -3.70 -4.87
CA LEU A 61 -13.75 -4.91 -4.11
C LEU A 61 -14.91 -5.91 -4.25
N VAL A 62 -14.63 -7.10 -4.76
CA VAL A 62 -15.64 -8.10 -5.10
C VAL A 62 -15.29 -9.43 -4.42
N ARG A 63 -16.23 -10.01 -3.67
CA ARG A 63 -16.08 -11.35 -3.06
C ARG A 63 -16.03 -12.45 -4.12
N ALA A 64 -15.58 -13.63 -3.70
CA ALA A 64 -15.60 -14.84 -4.52
C ALA A 64 -17.00 -15.19 -5.09
N ASP A 65 -18.08 -14.87 -4.37
CA ASP A 65 -19.47 -15.09 -4.79
C ASP A 65 -20.01 -14.02 -5.76
N GLY A 66 -19.20 -13.02 -6.11
CA GLY A 66 -19.58 -11.90 -6.98
C GLY A 66 -20.18 -10.69 -6.26
N THR A 67 -20.37 -10.74 -4.94
CA THR A 67 -20.88 -9.61 -4.16
C THR A 67 -19.87 -8.46 -4.14
N VAL A 68 -20.30 -7.26 -4.54
CA VAL A 68 -19.49 -6.03 -4.43
C VAL A 68 -19.54 -5.51 -3.00
N LEU A 69 -18.37 -5.35 -2.36
CA LEU A 69 -18.21 -4.85 -0.99
C LEU A 69 -17.92 -3.36 -0.93
N HIS A 70 -17.21 -2.88 -1.94
CA HIS A 70 -16.83 -1.49 -2.07
C HIS A 70 -16.77 -1.14 -3.56
N SER A 71 -17.13 0.09 -3.89
CA SER A 71 -17.15 0.60 -5.26
C SER A 71 -16.95 2.11 -5.21
N THR A 72 -15.86 2.60 -5.82
CA THR A 72 -15.53 4.02 -5.87
C THR A 72 -15.03 4.42 -7.26
N PRO A 73 -15.32 5.64 -7.75
CA PRO A 73 -14.71 6.14 -8.97
C PRO A 73 -13.19 6.21 -8.86
N VAL A 74 -12.48 6.00 -9.98
CA VAL A 74 -11.03 6.24 -10.04
C VAL A 74 -10.78 7.74 -9.94
N ALA A 75 -9.96 8.15 -8.97
CA ALA A 75 -9.52 9.53 -8.87
C ALA A 75 -8.59 9.88 -10.03
N THR A 76 -8.86 10.98 -10.73
CA THR A 76 -8.03 11.42 -11.86
C THR A 76 -6.82 12.22 -11.38
N SER A 77 -5.72 12.24 -12.15
CA SER A 77 -4.46 12.95 -11.81
C SER A 77 -4.62 14.45 -11.50
N GLY A 78 -5.74 15.08 -11.89
CA GLY A 78 -6.06 16.47 -11.53
C GLY A 78 -6.76 16.64 -10.17
N GLN A 79 -7.22 15.54 -9.56
CA GLN A 79 -7.98 15.52 -8.31
C GLN A 79 -7.18 14.99 -7.12
N VAL A 80 -6.10 14.25 -7.39
CA VAL A 80 -5.24 13.65 -6.37
C VAL A 80 -3.78 13.87 -6.75
N SER A 81 -2.95 14.12 -5.75
CA SER A 81 -1.50 14.15 -5.96
C SER A 81 -0.99 12.73 -6.22
N PRO A 82 0.01 12.56 -7.09
CA PRO A 82 0.86 11.38 -7.10
C PRO A 82 1.20 10.89 -5.70
N LEU A 83 1.23 9.56 -5.50
CA LEU A 83 1.63 8.96 -4.22
C LEU A 83 3.04 9.41 -3.79
N ARG A 84 3.86 9.90 -4.73
CA ARG A 84 5.23 10.37 -4.52
C ARG A 84 5.45 11.89 -4.58
N ASN A 85 4.43 12.73 -4.37
CA ASN A 85 4.60 14.20 -4.52
C ASN A 85 5.50 14.81 -3.42
N ILE A 86 6.83 14.76 -3.64
CA ILE A 86 7.85 15.51 -2.91
C ILE A 86 7.88 16.93 -3.48
N SER A 87 7.13 17.85 -2.90
CA SER A 87 7.33 19.28 -3.12
C SER A 87 7.15 20.05 -1.82
N GLY A 88 8.12 19.86 -0.93
CA GLY A 88 8.38 20.75 0.19
C GLY A 88 9.87 21.01 0.26
N THR A 89 10.34 22.15 -0.26
CA THR A 89 11.67 22.66 0.06
C THR A 89 11.73 22.85 1.58
N PRO A 90 12.63 22.18 2.33
CA PRO A 90 12.71 22.35 3.77
C PRO A 90 13.28 23.75 4.03
N THR A 91 12.40 24.70 4.33
CA THR A 91 12.84 25.97 4.88
C THR A 91 13.10 25.78 6.38
N SER A 92 14.36 26.00 6.77
CA SER A 92 14.82 26.20 8.15
C SER A 92 14.94 24.96 9.05
N ALA A 93 16.14 24.80 9.60
CA ALA A 93 16.60 23.73 10.48
C ALA A 93 15.90 23.72 11.85
N ALA A 94 14.72 23.09 11.91
CA ALA A 94 14.18 22.47 13.10
C ALA A 94 14.07 20.96 12.86
N ARG A 95 14.46 20.14 13.84
CA ARG A 95 14.43 18.66 13.81
C ARG A 95 13.10 18.18 13.20
N ARG A 96 13.18 17.61 12.00
CA ARG A 96 12.02 17.32 11.12
C ARG A 96 11.23 16.16 11.72
N ALA A 97 9.92 16.34 11.95
CA ALA A 97 9.04 15.18 12.01
C ALA A 97 9.02 14.59 10.59
N LEU A 98 9.11 13.28 10.44
CA LEU A 98 9.14 12.62 9.13
C LEU A 98 7.82 12.93 8.40
N HIS A 99 7.83 13.96 7.56
CA HIS A 99 6.64 14.55 6.93
C HIS A 99 6.35 13.96 5.53
N SER A 100 7.12 12.96 5.10
CA SER A 100 6.84 12.11 3.94
C SER A 100 7.25 10.69 4.29
N GLY A 101 6.34 9.73 4.12
CA GLY A 101 6.61 8.32 4.43
C GLY A 101 7.79 7.75 3.66
N TRP A 102 7.88 8.07 2.37
CA TRP A 102 8.99 7.71 1.49
C TRP A 102 10.32 8.26 2.02
N THR A 103 11.08 7.39 2.68
CA THR A 103 12.33 7.78 3.35
C THR A 103 13.54 7.39 2.51
N ALA A 104 13.61 6.14 2.05
CA ALA A 104 14.59 5.71 1.07
C ALA A 104 13.94 4.74 0.08
N TYR A 105 14.23 4.88 -1.21
CA TYR A 105 13.65 4.02 -2.23
C TYR A 105 14.51 3.93 -3.48
N SER A 106 14.36 2.84 -4.21
CA SER A 106 14.90 2.67 -5.55
C SER A 106 13.78 2.59 -6.57
N PHE A 107 14.09 2.84 -7.83
CA PHE A 107 13.18 2.58 -8.93
C PHE A 107 13.89 2.04 -10.15
N TRP A 108 13.18 1.15 -10.84
CA TRP A 108 13.60 0.59 -12.11
C TRP A 108 12.39 0.49 -13.03
N SER A 109 12.62 0.70 -14.31
CA SER A 109 11.63 0.47 -15.36
C SER A 109 12.32 -0.01 -16.61
N PRO A 110 11.69 -0.88 -17.43
CA PRO A 110 12.25 -1.26 -18.71
C PRO A 110 12.37 -0.03 -19.62
N SER A 111 13.56 0.22 -20.17
CA SER A 111 13.80 1.32 -21.11
C SER A 111 13.16 1.07 -22.48
N SER A 112 12.96 -0.20 -22.83
CA SER A 112 12.26 -0.70 -24.01
C SER A 112 11.96 -2.18 -23.82
N GLY A 113 10.82 -2.68 -24.27
CA GLY A 113 10.49 -4.11 -24.19
C GLY A 113 9.08 -4.39 -23.67
N PRO A 114 8.74 -5.67 -23.43
CA PRO A 114 7.48 -6.05 -22.83
C PRO A 114 7.36 -5.50 -21.39
N GLU A 115 6.13 -5.42 -20.92
CA GLU A 115 5.82 -4.96 -19.57
C GLU A 115 6.32 -5.96 -18.52
N ILE A 116 6.44 -5.49 -17.28
CA ILE A 116 6.79 -6.36 -16.16
C ILE A 116 5.70 -7.43 -16.02
N SER A 117 6.13 -8.68 -15.91
CA SER A 117 5.26 -9.85 -15.72
C SER A 117 5.51 -10.53 -14.38
N TYR A 118 6.67 -10.32 -13.78
CA TYR A 118 7.03 -10.89 -12.48
C TYR A 118 8.03 -9.99 -11.78
N PHE A 119 7.86 -9.81 -10.49
CA PHE A 119 8.81 -9.14 -9.62
C PHE A 119 8.79 -9.79 -8.25
N GLU A 120 9.93 -10.32 -7.81
CA GLU A 120 10.09 -10.79 -6.43
C GLU A 120 11.33 -10.20 -5.78
N THR A 121 11.28 -10.19 -4.45
CA THR A 121 12.39 -9.79 -3.58
C THR A 121 12.37 -10.64 -2.33
N THR A 122 13.55 -11.06 -1.88
CA THR A 122 13.76 -11.82 -0.65
C THR A 122 14.40 -10.93 0.41
N TRP A 123 13.90 -11.04 1.64
CA TRP A 123 14.55 -10.43 2.80
C TRP A 123 14.45 -11.33 4.03
N THR A 124 15.44 -11.20 4.91
CA THR A 124 15.38 -11.74 6.25
C THR A 124 14.78 -10.70 7.17
N VAL A 125 13.74 -11.06 7.93
CA VAL A 125 13.09 -10.15 8.89
C VAL A 125 14.15 -9.61 9.85
N PRO A 126 14.33 -8.28 9.94
CA PRO A 126 15.39 -7.70 10.75
C PRO A 126 15.03 -7.81 12.25
N PRO A 127 16.00 -7.59 13.15
CA PRO A 127 15.71 -7.38 14.56
C PRO A 127 14.65 -6.26 14.74
N ALA A 128 13.75 -6.45 15.70
CA ALA A 128 12.83 -5.38 16.09
C ALA A 128 13.61 -4.19 16.68
N PRO A 129 13.13 -2.94 16.50
CA PRO A 129 13.67 -1.79 17.21
C PRO A 129 13.75 -2.02 18.72
N THR A 130 14.82 -1.51 19.34
CA THR A 130 15.05 -1.68 20.79
C THR A 130 14.12 -0.82 21.65
N LEU A 131 13.55 0.25 21.07
CA LEU A 131 12.64 1.18 21.74
C LEU A 131 11.35 1.33 20.94
N TRP A 132 10.22 1.23 21.63
CA TRP A 132 8.91 1.59 21.08
C TRP A 132 8.58 3.04 21.37
N SER A 133 8.30 3.80 20.33
CA SER A 133 7.91 5.21 20.40
C SER A 133 6.72 5.56 19.51
N GLY A 134 6.03 4.54 19.00
CA GLY A 134 4.94 4.71 18.04
C GLY A 134 5.35 4.59 16.58
N GLN A 135 6.61 4.24 16.27
CA GLN A 135 7.09 4.10 14.88
C GLN A 135 6.23 3.12 14.08
N LEU A 136 5.97 3.49 12.83
CA LEU A 136 5.42 2.61 11.82
C LEU A 136 6.42 2.56 10.67
N VAL A 137 6.89 1.36 10.36
CA VAL A 137 7.91 1.11 9.34
C VAL A 137 7.32 0.18 8.31
N TYR A 138 7.47 0.50 7.03
CA TYR A 138 7.14 -0.36 5.90
C TYR A 138 8.38 -0.62 5.06
N ILE A 139 8.57 -1.88 4.68
CA ILE A 139 9.62 -2.33 3.79
C ILE A 139 8.95 -3.21 2.73
N PHE A 140 9.13 -2.87 1.45
CA PHE A 140 8.44 -3.58 0.37
C PHE A 140 9.14 -3.47 -0.97
N ASN A 141 8.90 -4.47 -1.80
CA ASN A 141 8.96 -4.34 -3.24
C ASN A 141 7.58 -3.92 -3.77
N GLY A 142 7.54 -3.08 -4.81
CA GLY A 142 6.29 -2.52 -5.33
C GLY A 142 6.27 -2.33 -6.84
N LEU A 143 5.05 -2.33 -7.40
CA LEU A 143 4.80 -2.03 -8.81
C LEU A 143 3.82 -0.87 -8.97
N GLU A 144 4.19 0.09 -9.81
CA GLU A 144 3.42 1.29 -10.11
C GLU A 144 3.17 1.47 -11.61
N PRO A 145 2.05 2.10 -12.00
CA PRO A 145 1.85 2.63 -13.34
C PRO A 145 2.60 3.96 -13.50
N SER A 146 2.75 4.42 -14.75
CA SER A 146 3.41 5.71 -15.06
C SER A 146 2.69 6.91 -14.47
N THR A 147 1.40 6.76 -14.15
CA THR A 147 0.61 7.80 -13.50
C THR A 147 1.01 7.99 -12.04
N THR A 148 1.67 7.01 -11.41
CA THR A 148 2.02 6.97 -9.97
C THR A 148 0.81 7.18 -9.03
N LEU A 149 -0.39 6.95 -9.55
CA LEU A 149 -1.63 7.05 -8.78
C LEU A 149 -1.99 5.75 -8.09
N ALA A 150 -1.33 4.64 -8.44
CA ALA A 150 -1.57 3.35 -7.84
C ALA A 150 -0.25 2.65 -7.52
N ILE A 151 -0.27 1.75 -6.54
CA ILE A 151 0.85 0.88 -6.20
C ILE A 151 0.33 -0.45 -5.68
N LEU A 152 0.92 -1.55 -6.17
CA LEU A 152 0.69 -2.91 -5.68
C LEU A 152 1.96 -3.40 -4.98
N GLN A 153 1.85 -3.90 -3.75
CA GLN A 153 3.02 -4.16 -2.92
C GLN A 153 2.72 -5.20 -1.82
N PRO A 154 3.53 -6.27 -1.68
CA PRO A 154 3.63 -7.02 -0.44
C PRO A 154 4.53 -6.25 0.54
N VAL A 155 4.05 -6.03 1.76
CA VAL A 155 4.67 -5.14 2.74
C VAL A 155 5.04 -5.87 4.02
N LEU A 156 6.31 -5.78 4.41
CA LEU A 156 6.80 -6.06 5.75
C LEU A 156 6.63 -4.80 6.60
N GLN A 157 5.89 -4.91 7.70
CA GLN A 157 5.52 -3.82 8.60
C GLN A 157 6.04 -4.06 10.02
N TYR A 158 6.55 -3.02 10.66
CA TYR A 158 6.64 -2.93 12.13
C TYR A 158 5.78 -1.78 12.64
N GLY A 159 5.01 -1.99 13.71
CA GLY A 159 4.08 -0.99 14.25
C GLY A 159 2.61 -1.30 13.95
N TYR A 160 1.75 -0.34 14.29
CA TYR A 160 0.29 -0.46 14.13
C TYR A 160 -0.20 0.22 12.85
N SER A 161 -1.04 -0.46 12.07
CA SER A 161 -1.74 0.08 10.91
C SER A 161 -3.16 -0.47 10.81
N GLU A 162 -3.93 -0.07 9.79
CA GLU A 162 -5.26 -0.63 9.52
C GLU A 162 -5.24 -2.12 9.14
N ALA A 163 -4.12 -2.64 8.63
CA ALA A 163 -3.98 -4.08 8.42
C ALA A 163 -3.81 -4.87 9.73
N GLY A 164 -3.50 -4.19 10.84
CA GLY A 164 -3.16 -4.78 12.12
C GLY A 164 -1.70 -4.51 12.49
N GLY A 165 -1.06 -5.50 13.10
CA GLY A 165 0.32 -5.38 13.60
C GLY A 165 0.40 -4.93 15.06
N GLY A 166 1.57 -4.44 15.44
CA GLY A 166 1.87 -4.03 16.81
C GLY A 166 3.37 -3.84 17.02
N ILE A 167 3.84 -4.07 18.25
CA ILE A 167 5.26 -3.98 18.62
C ILE A 167 6.00 -5.25 18.17
N TYR A 168 5.78 -5.67 16.92
CA TYR A 168 6.34 -6.86 16.27
C TYR A 168 6.32 -6.67 14.75
N TRP A 169 7.08 -7.50 14.02
CA TRP A 169 7.06 -7.53 12.57
C TRP A 169 5.85 -8.30 12.05
N SER A 170 5.22 -7.80 11.01
CA SER A 170 4.08 -8.43 10.36
C SER A 170 4.10 -8.22 8.86
N ILE A 171 3.41 -9.07 8.11
CA ILE A 171 3.30 -8.99 6.66
C ILE A 171 1.85 -8.82 6.22
N ALA A 172 1.64 -8.01 5.19
CA ALA A 172 0.35 -7.86 4.50
C ALA A 172 0.58 -7.39 3.06
N SER A 173 -0.32 -7.71 2.14
CA SER A 173 -0.31 -7.14 0.79
C SER A 173 -1.28 -5.98 0.69
N TRP A 174 -0.86 -4.96 -0.06
CA TRP A 174 -1.59 -3.71 -0.23
C TRP A 174 -1.73 -3.37 -1.71
N TYR A 175 -2.88 -2.81 -2.05
CA TYR A 175 -3.10 -2.07 -3.28
C TYR A 175 -3.65 -0.69 -2.93
N VAL A 176 -2.89 0.35 -3.24
CA VAL A 176 -3.31 1.74 -3.03
C VAL A 176 -3.60 2.35 -4.38
N ILE A 177 -4.71 3.08 -4.50
CA ILE A 177 -5.07 3.84 -5.70
C ILE A 177 -5.78 5.14 -5.34
N GLY A 178 -5.19 6.26 -5.74
CA GLY A 178 -5.69 7.61 -5.43
C GLY A 178 -5.82 7.81 -3.92
N THR A 179 -7.05 7.91 -3.44
CA THR A 179 -7.38 8.10 -2.01
C THR A 179 -8.03 6.87 -1.39
N THR A 180 -7.78 5.68 -1.94
CA THR A 180 -8.34 4.42 -1.44
C THR A 180 -7.24 3.37 -1.30
N ALA A 181 -7.28 2.60 -0.23
CA ALA A 181 -6.39 1.47 0.00
C ALA A 181 -7.17 0.18 0.23
N TYR A 182 -6.61 -0.91 -0.28
CA TYR A 182 -7.08 -2.26 -0.08
C TYR A 182 -5.94 -3.09 0.49
N TYR A 183 -6.20 -3.90 1.51
CA TYR A 183 -5.16 -4.64 2.20
C TYR A 183 -5.61 -6.01 2.67
N THR A 184 -4.68 -6.94 2.82
CA THR A 184 -4.91 -8.20 3.55
C THR A 184 -4.68 -8.02 5.05
N SER A 185 -5.25 -8.90 5.87
CA SER A 185 -4.94 -8.90 7.32
C SER A 185 -3.45 -9.13 7.56
N ALA A 186 -2.88 -8.40 8.52
CA ALA A 186 -1.49 -8.55 8.92
C ALA A 186 -1.25 -9.90 9.60
N ILE A 187 -0.13 -10.54 9.26
CA ILE A 187 0.31 -11.80 9.86
C ILE A 187 1.63 -11.54 10.56
N GLU A 188 1.73 -11.87 11.85
CA GLU A 188 2.98 -11.76 12.58
C GLU A 188 4.07 -12.69 12.02
N VAL A 189 5.30 -12.16 11.92
CA VAL A 189 6.50 -12.88 11.48
C VAL A 189 7.63 -12.64 12.48
N GLN A 190 8.59 -13.56 12.55
CA GLN A 190 9.66 -13.50 13.54
C GLN A 190 10.97 -12.94 12.94
N PRO A 191 11.76 -12.16 13.71
CA PRO A 191 13.12 -11.81 13.31
C PRO A 191 13.94 -13.05 12.90
N GLY A 192 14.72 -12.92 11.82
CA GLY A 192 15.51 -14.01 11.25
C GLY A 192 14.76 -14.93 10.29
N GLN A 193 13.44 -14.80 10.16
CA GLN A 193 12.65 -15.55 9.19
C GLN A 193 12.92 -15.04 7.77
N THR A 194 13.03 -15.93 6.80
CA THR A 194 13.18 -15.56 5.39
C THR A 194 11.80 -15.40 4.76
N LEU A 195 11.59 -14.27 4.12
CA LEU A 195 10.36 -13.91 3.43
C LEU A 195 10.66 -13.60 1.97
N ARG A 196 9.71 -13.92 1.10
CA ARG A 196 9.74 -13.52 -0.29
C ARG A 196 8.47 -12.75 -0.64
N GLY A 197 8.60 -11.48 -0.98
CA GLY A 197 7.50 -10.66 -1.49
C GLY A 197 7.37 -10.85 -2.99
N VAL A 198 6.23 -11.35 -3.46
CA VAL A 198 6.01 -11.71 -4.86
C VAL A 198 4.89 -10.87 -5.47
N LEU A 199 5.15 -10.39 -6.69
CA LEU A 199 4.22 -9.73 -7.59
C LEU A 199 4.22 -10.50 -8.91
N ASP A 200 3.14 -11.21 -9.21
CA ASP A 200 3.03 -12.09 -10.38
C ASP A 200 1.85 -11.68 -11.28
N ASN A 201 2.12 -11.45 -12.55
CA ASN A 201 1.10 -11.24 -13.57
C ASN A 201 0.59 -12.61 -14.04
N SER A 202 -0.31 -13.18 -13.25
CA SER A 202 -0.85 -14.52 -13.47
C SER A 202 -1.79 -14.62 -14.68
N GLY A 203 -2.06 -13.53 -15.40
CA GLY A 203 -2.75 -13.60 -16.69
C GLY A 203 -3.19 -12.26 -17.26
N THR A 204 -3.52 -12.29 -18.55
CA THR A 204 -4.08 -11.15 -19.27
C THR A 204 -5.42 -11.49 -19.90
N THR A 205 -6.33 -10.52 -19.95
CA THR A 205 -7.60 -10.66 -20.68
C THR A 205 -7.56 -9.83 -21.95
N THR A 206 -7.99 -10.41 -23.05
CA THR A 206 -8.02 -9.77 -24.38
C THR A 206 -9.46 -9.69 -24.88
N SER A 207 -9.89 -8.51 -25.33
CA SER A 207 -11.20 -8.30 -25.95
C SER A 207 -11.00 -7.81 -27.39
N GLY A 208 -11.57 -8.53 -28.36
CA GLY A 208 -11.42 -8.19 -29.79
C GLY A 208 -9.98 -8.23 -30.31
N GLY A 209 -9.10 -9.03 -29.68
CA GLY A 209 -7.67 -9.07 -30.00
C GLY A 209 -6.84 -7.97 -29.35
N ILE A 210 -7.46 -7.09 -28.54
CA ILE A 210 -6.81 -6.00 -27.82
C ILE A 210 -6.70 -6.36 -26.35
N LEU A 211 -5.49 -6.26 -25.80
CA LEU A 211 -5.22 -6.43 -24.38
C LEU A 211 -6.08 -5.45 -23.57
N SER A 212 -6.85 -5.98 -22.63
CA SER A 212 -7.91 -5.23 -21.92
C SER A 212 -7.71 -5.15 -20.41
N SER A 213 -7.04 -6.13 -19.79
CA SER A 213 -6.69 -6.08 -18.37
C SER A 213 -5.59 -7.09 -18.01
N TYR A 214 -4.97 -6.86 -16.86
CA TYR A 214 -3.95 -7.69 -16.22
C TYR A 214 -4.49 -8.23 -14.90
N MET A 215 -4.21 -9.49 -14.62
CA MET A 215 -4.48 -10.13 -13.34
C MET A 215 -3.17 -10.30 -12.59
N TRP A 216 -3.03 -9.54 -11.51
CA TRP A 216 -1.87 -9.55 -10.64
C TRP A 216 -2.19 -10.23 -9.32
N TYR A 217 -1.26 -11.06 -8.85
CA TYR A 217 -1.20 -11.53 -7.47
C TYR A 217 -0.10 -10.79 -6.74
N SER A 218 -0.41 -10.32 -5.53
CA SER A 218 0.57 -9.88 -4.55
C SER A 218 0.45 -10.75 -3.33
N TYR A 219 1.57 -11.32 -2.88
CA TYR A 219 1.59 -12.19 -1.70
C TYR A 219 3.00 -12.31 -1.12
N PHE A 220 3.08 -12.93 0.05
CA PHE A 220 4.31 -13.41 0.63
C PHE A 220 4.42 -14.92 0.56
N GLU A 221 5.66 -15.38 0.40
CA GLU A 221 6.05 -16.72 0.78
C GLU A 221 6.87 -16.69 2.08
N ILE A 222 6.63 -17.69 2.92
CA ILE A 222 7.41 -17.98 4.12
C ILE A 222 8.10 -19.31 3.86
N ASP A 223 9.43 -19.33 3.95
CA ASP A 223 10.23 -20.53 3.70
C ASP A 223 9.90 -21.22 2.36
N ASN A 224 9.70 -20.41 1.31
CA ASN A 224 9.29 -20.81 -0.05
C ASN A 224 7.90 -21.44 -0.16
N VAL A 225 7.02 -21.17 0.80
CA VAL A 225 5.61 -21.59 0.76
C VAL A 225 4.72 -20.37 0.75
N LEU A 226 3.87 -20.26 -0.27
CA LEU A 226 2.85 -19.22 -0.37
C LEU A 226 2.01 -19.15 0.91
N ASN A 227 1.88 -17.95 1.46
CA ASN A 227 0.98 -17.66 2.55
C ASN A 227 -0.32 -17.05 2.00
N SER A 228 -1.37 -17.87 1.89
CA SER A 228 -2.64 -17.49 1.26
C SER A 228 -3.36 -16.35 1.98
N ASN A 229 -3.06 -16.12 3.26
CA ASN A 229 -3.64 -15.01 4.02
C ASN A 229 -3.09 -13.64 3.57
N THR A 230 -1.95 -13.62 2.85
CA THR A 230 -1.41 -12.40 2.21
C THR A 230 -1.78 -12.29 0.74
N LEU A 231 -2.52 -13.24 0.17
CA LEU A 231 -2.85 -13.20 -1.25
C LEU A 231 -3.87 -12.11 -1.56
N LEU A 232 -3.43 -11.09 -2.29
CA LEU A 232 -4.25 -10.03 -2.85
C LEU A 232 -4.34 -10.22 -4.37
N ILE A 233 -5.57 -10.33 -4.87
CA ILE A 233 -5.86 -10.49 -6.30
C ILE A 233 -6.34 -9.15 -6.88
N LEU A 234 -5.63 -8.65 -7.89
CA LEU A 234 -5.93 -7.40 -8.58
C LEU A 234 -6.15 -7.65 -10.07
N ASN A 235 -7.34 -7.32 -10.56
CA ASN A 235 -7.61 -7.17 -11.99
C ASN A 235 -7.55 -5.68 -12.34
N THR A 236 -6.55 -5.25 -13.08
CA THR A 236 -6.34 -3.82 -13.41
C THR A 236 -6.20 -3.61 -14.90
N VAL A 237 -6.64 -2.44 -15.37
CA VAL A 237 -6.37 -1.96 -16.74
C VAL A 237 -5.05 -1.20 -16.84
N ASP A 238 -4.45 -0.85 -15.69
CA ASP A 238 -3.17 -0.17 -15.65
C ASP A 238 -2.01 -1.12 -15.98
N ILE A 239 -1.09 -0.59 -16.76
CA ILE A 239 0.21 -1.21 -16.99
C ILE A 239 1.13 -0.86 -15.83
N LEU A 240 1.39 -1.83 -14.96
CA LEU A 240 2.34 -1.68 -13.86
C LEU A 240 3.77 -1.96 -14.37
N HIS A 241 4.58 -0.93 -14.53
CA HIS A 241 5.89 -1.03 -15.19
C HIS A 241 7.04 -0.37 -14.44
N TRP A 242 6.76 0.31 -13.33
CA TRP A 242 7.78 0.85 -12.45
C TRP A 242 7.91 -0.06 -11.23
N ALA A 243 9.03 -0.78 -11.14
CA ALA A 243 9.42 -1.52 -9.96
C ALA A 243 10.09 -0.58 -8.96
N CYS A 244 9.82 -0.77 -7.68
CA CYS A 244 10.51 -0.08 -6.60
C CYS A 244 10.85 -1.02 -5.45
N GLU A 245 11.91 -0.68 -4.74
CA GLU A 245 12.24 -1.23 -3.41
C GLU A 245 12.23 -0.05 -2.45
N THR A 246 11.49 -0.16 -1.35
CA THR A 246 11.14 1.03 -0.56
C THR A 246 11.19 0.76 0.93
N LEU A 247 11.73 1.75 1.64
CA LEU A 247 11.56 1.97 3.08
C LEU A 247 10.68 3.20 3.28
N GLU A 248 9.51 2.99 3.91
CA GLU A 248 8.71 4.08 4.46
C GLU A 248 8.72 4.10 5.97
N ILE A 249 8.83 5.29 6.56
CA ILE A 249 8.83 5.48 8.00
C ILE A 249 7.83 6.58 8.37
N TYR A 250 6.99 6.27 9.34
CA TYR A 250 6.00 7.16 9.89
C TYR A 250 6.12 7.20 11.42
N THR A 251 5.46 8.23 11.99
CA THR A 251 5.08 8.37 13.41
C THR A 251 6.20 8.41 14.46
N THR A 252 7.45 8.10 14.11
CA THR A 252 8.62 8.40 14.95
C THR A 252 9.26 9.72 14.55
N THR A 253 9.78 10.43 15.56
CA THR A 253 10.55 11.67 15.39
C THR A 253 12.03 11.48 15.66
N THR A 254 12.48 10.23 15.88
CA THR A 254 13.87 9.94 16.24
C THR A 254 14.34 8.68 15.51
N ALA A 255 15.36 8.86 14.69
CA ALA A 255 16.08 7.81 13.96
C ALA A 255 16.55 6.64 14.85
N SER A 256 16.97 6.90 16.10
CA SER A 256 17.41 5.86 17.03
C SER A 256 16.31 4.90 17.50
N ASN A 257 15.04 5.16 17.15
CA ASN A 257 13.91 4.25 17.43
C ASN A 257 13.56 3.36 16.22
N LEU A 258 14.36 3.44 15.15
CA LEU A 258 14.26 2.55 13.99
C LEU A 258 15.10 1.29 14.22
N PRO A 259 14.94 0.25 13.38
CA PRO A 259 15.90 -0.85 13.34
C PRO A 259 17.32 -0.30 13.14
N ALA A 260 18.32 -1.00 13.66
CA ALA A 260 19.73 -0.64 13.47
C ALA A 260 20.41 -1.63 12.53
N GLY A 261 21.51 -1.19 11.90
CA GLY A 261 22.28 -2.01 10.98
C GLY A 261 21.74 -1.93 9.55
N THR A 262 21.79 -3.06 8.84
CA THR A 262 21.36 -3.12 7.45
C THR A 262 20.29 -4.19 7.23
N LEU A 263 19.50 -4.02 6.18
CA LEU A 263 18.59 -5.03 5.66
C LEU A 263 18.87 -5.22 4.18
N ALA A 264 19.26 -6.45 3.81
CA ALA A 264 19.42 -6.83 2.42
C ALA A 264 18.06 -7.15 1.80
N MET A 265 17.78 -6.49 0.68
CA MET A 265 16.72 -6.81 -0.26
C MET A 265 17.39 -7.55 -1.41
N SER A 266 17.44 -8.88 -1.29
CA SER A 266 18.26 -9.77 -2.13
C SER A 266 17.38 -10.72 -2.93
N GLY A 267 17.99 -11.53 -3.81
CA GLY A 267 17.22 -12.43 -4.67
C GLY A 267 16.23 -11.68 -5.55
N ILE A 268 16.55 -10.43 -5.92
CA ILE A 268 15.66 -9.63 -6.74
C ILE A 268 15.62 -10.25 -8.14
N GLU A 269 14.43 -10.68 -8.55
CA GLU A 269 14.16 -11.15 -9.90
C GLU A 269 13.05 -10.33 -10.54
N ILE A 270 13.32 -9.82 -11.73
CA ILE A 270 12.32 -9.10 -12.54
C ILE A 270 12.24 -9.74 -13.91
N TYR A 271 11.02 -10.11 -14.33
CA TYR A 271 10.75 -10.55 -15.68
C TYR A 271 9.95 -9.49 -16.43
N THR A 272 10.31 -9.32 -17.70
CA THR A 272 9.56 -8.55 -18.69
C THR A 272 9.07 -9.54 -19.75
N GLY A 273 7.76 -9.74 -19.85
CA GLY A 273 7.20 -10.85 -20.61
C GLY A 273 7.75 -12.21 -20.12
N ASN A 274 8.49 -12.93 -20.96
CA ASN A 274 9.06 -14.24 -20.62
C ASN A 274 10.59 -14.20 -20.41
N SER A 275 11.17 -13.01 -20.30
CA SER A 275 12.62 -12.82 -20.22
C SER A 275 13.01 -11.86 -19.12
N GLN A 276 14.14 -12.12 -18.48
CA GLN A 276 14.76 -11.16 -17.57
C GLN A 276 15.51 -10.08 -18.38
N PRO A 277 15.50 -8.81 -17.92
CA PRO A 277 16.31 -7.75 -18.51
C PRO A 277 17.80 -8.07 -18.34
N SER A 278 18.68 -7.48 -19.14
CA SER A 278 20.13 -7.76 -19.04
C SER A 278 20.80 -7.19 -17.79
N ALA A 279 20.22 -6.14 -17.20
CA ALA A 279 20.65 -5.55 -15.93
C ALA A 279 19.53 -4.70 -15.31
N LEU A 280 19.56 -4.58 -13.98
CA LEU A 280 18.71 -3.70 -13.18
C LEU A 280 19.48 -2.41 -12.85
N ASN A 281 19.31 -1.39 -13.69
CA ASN A 281 19.89 -0.07 -13.46
C ASN A 281 18.99 0.73 -12.50
N TRP A 282 19.05 0.40 -11.22
CA TRP A 282 18.27 1.07 -10.18
C TRP A 282 18.67 2.55 -10.05
N LEU A 283 17.67 3.41 -9.97
CA LEU A 283 17.83 4.80 -9.58
C LEU A 283 17.48 4.94 -8.10
N LEU A 284 18.36 5.55 -7.31
CA LEU A 284 18.31 5.54 -5.85
C LEU A 284 17.93 6.91 -5.30
N THR A 285 17.10 6.92 -4.25
CA THR A 285 16.76 8.11 -3.46
C THR A 285 16.97 7.79 -1.98
N ASN A 286 17.72 8.66 -1.29
CA ASN A 286 18.15 8.47 0.10
C ASN A 286 17.65 9.62 0.98
N ASP A 287 17.52 9.38 2.29
CA ASP A 287 17.34 10.43 3.28
C ASP A 287 18.66 10.69 4.03
N ALA A 288 19.48 11.54 3.42
CA ALA A 288 20.75 11.93 4.01
C ALA A 288 20.60 12.74 5.32
N ALA A 289 19.43 13.35 5.59
CA ALA A 289 19.22 14.12 6.80
C ALA A 289 19.11 13.21 8.02
N ASP A 290 18.48 12.05 7.86
CA ASP A 290 18.31 11.05 8.91
C ASP A 290 19.31 9.89 8.81
N SER A 291 20.28 9.98 7.89
CA SER A 291 21.30 8.95 7.65
C SER A 291 20.71 7.59 7.27
N ILE A 292 19.69 7.61 6.41
CA ILE A 292 19.01 6.44 5.87
C ILE A 292 19.34 6.35 4.38
N TYR A 293 19.87 5.21 3.96
CA TYR A 293 20.33 5.01 2.60
C TYR A 293 19.77 3.70 2.03
N ILE A 294 19.58 3.68 0.71
CA ILE A 294 19.49 2.46 -0.08
C ILE A 294 20.71 2.41 -0.99
N GLU A 295 21.44 1.30 -0.94
CA GLU A 295 22.67 1.08 -1.69
C GLU A 295 22.47 -0.03 -2.71
N LEU A 296 23.07 0.13 -3.88
CA LEU A 296 23.07 -0.88 -4.94
C LEU A 296 24.22 -1.85 -4.75
N VAL A 297 23.89 -3.10 -4.41
CA VAL A 297 24.87 -4.17 -4.19
C VAL A 297 25.07 -4.99 -5.48
N SER A 298 23.98 -5.32 -6.18
CA SER A 298 24.00 -6.11 -7.41
C SER A 298 22.95 -5.61 -8.41
N THR A 299 23.38 -5.38 -9.65
CA THR A 299 22.52 -5.05 -10.80
C THR A 299 22.01 -6.29 -11.54
N SER A 300 22.25 -7.50 -11.02
CA SER A 300 21.80 -8.73 -11.67
C SER A 300 20.28 -8.76 -11.78
N SER A 301 19.75 -9.24 -12.90
CA SER A 301 18.31 -9.44 -13.09
C SER A 301 17.78 -10.77 -12.54
N SER A 302 18.69 -11.68 -12.19
CA SER A 302 18.40 -13.04 -11.72
C SER A 302 18.82 -13.28 -10.27
N ASN A 303 19.42 -12.28 -9.63
CA ASN A 303 19.83 -12.27 -8.23
C ASN A 303 20.30 -10.84 -7.88
N GLY A 304 19.44 -9.87 -8.16
CA GLY A 304 19.72 -8.47 -7.84
C GLY A 304 19.74 -8.27 -6.32
N GLU A 305 20.39 -7.22 -5.88
CA GLU A 305 20.49 -6.91 -4.46
C GLU A 305 20.62 -5.41 -4.22
N LEU A 306 19.78 -4.93 -3.31
CA LEU A 306 19.88 -3.61 -2.69
C LEU A 306 20.03 -3.78 -1.19
N GLU A 307 20.68 -2.83 -0.53
CA GLU A 307 20.82 -2.81 0.93
C GLU A 307 20.20 -1.54 1.49
N ILE A 308 19.25 -1.67 2.41
CA ILE A 308 18.77 -0.58 3.25
C ILE A 308 19.76 -0.43 4.41
N VAL A 309 20.33 0.75 4.56
CA VAL A 309 21.18 1.13 5.69
C VAL A 309 20.36 2.01 6.63
N PHE A 310 20.08 1.49 7.82
CA PHE A 310 19.41 2.24 8.86
C PHE A 310 20.39 3.17 9.62
N PRO A 311 19.88 4.16 10.36
CA PRO A 311 20.72 5.07 11.13
C PRO A 311 21.51 4.30 12.20
N ILE A 312 22.71 4.77 12.49
CA ILE A 312 23.52 4.24 13.59
C ILE A 312 22.84 4.67 14.91
N ALA A 313 22.59 3.69 15.79
CA ALA A 313 22.01 3.90 17.12
C ALA A 313 22.95 4.62 18.09
#